data_AF-A0A2N6EKE5-F1
#
_entry.id   AF-A0A2N6EKE5-F1
#
_cell.length_a   1.000
_cell.length_b   1.000
_cell.length_c   1.000
_cell.angle_alpha   90.00
_cell.angle_beta   90.00
_cell.angle_gamma   90.00
#
_symmetry.space_group_name_H-M   'P 1'
#
loop_
_entity.id
_entity.type
_entity.pdbx_description
1 polymer ?
#
loop_
_entity_poly.entity_id
_entity_poly.type
_entity_poly.pdbx_seq_one_letter_code
_entity_poly.pdbx_strand_id
1 'polypeptide(L)'
;MYLASKPISIQARVALLTAFCMFWLLYTSMLYASPRPATPLKATDGTGLLDQFGTIVYQTQHAAAARLYIIANGHRSAISGASVAETLQAQVETFRIGEWLINQNRIDVLLPEGFFGVKGTANTISRHREPIDNQMLQAALADTSVFVNAELLLHRNYGIGLSQIEDRTLYRQVRDRLLSSRESISLLSPGLTDELAYLQKLRTARILQAAPEVIESAYQQGRITAPNAMLTIGLSHLEDIIAFLEAGEINMAALNTTDSNYPPQLTGLEPFKTRVNVTVIVPNSLIGYRI
;
A
#
# COMPACT_ATOMS: atom_id res chain seq x y z
N MET A 1 -21.82 -28.12 54.56
CA MET A 1 -21.77 -26.71 54.98
C MET A 1 -22.43 -25.88 53.87
N TYR A 2 -23.74 -25.65 53.95
CA TYR A 2 -24.50 -24.89 52.95
C TYR A 2 -24.44 -23.40 53.30
N LEU A 3 -23.78 -22.59 52.45
CA LEU A 3 -23.81 -21.14 52.57
C LEU A 3 -25.16 -20.64 52.07
N ALA A 4 -26.01 -20.20 52.99
CA ALA A 4 -27.26 -19.53 52.67
C ALA A 4 -26.96 -18.18 51.99
N SER A 5 -27.28 -18.08 50.71
CA SER A 5 -27.20 -16.82 49.96
C SER A 5 -28.30 -15.87 50.45
N LYS A 6 -27.91 -14.73 51.01
CA LYS A 6 -28.87 -13.69 51.39
C LYS A 6 -29.54 -13.14 50.13
N PRO A 7 -30.88 -13.00 50.11
CA PRO A 7 -31.58 -12.47 48.95
C PRO A 7 -31.16 -11.02 48.71
N ILE A 8 -30.69 -10.76 47.48
CA ILE A 8 -30.37 -9.41 47.00
C ILE A 8 -31.63 -8.55 47.07
N SER A 9 -31.56 -7.41 47.75
CA SER A 9 -32.68 -6.49 47.92
C SER A 9 -33.19 -5.99 46.56
N ILE A 10 -34.50 -5.67 46.49
CA ILE A 10 -35.13 -5.18 45.26
C ILE A 10 -34.43 -3.92 44.75
N GLN A 11 -33.96 -3.04 45.65
CA GLN A 11 -33.20 -1.83 45.30
C GLN A 11 -31.88 -2.16 44.59
N ALA A 12 -31.16 -3.18 45.04
CA ALA A 12 -29.91 -3.60 44.39
C ALA A 12 -30.15 -4.21 43.00
N ARG A 13 -31.28 -4.91 42.80
CA ARG A 13 -31.68 -5.44 41.48
C ARG A 13 -32.00 -4.31 40.49
N VAL A 14 -32.72 -3.29 40.94
CA VAL A 14 -33.04 -2.12 40.11
C VAL A 14 -31.79 -1.34 39.74
N ALA A 15 -30.86 -1.13 40.68
CA ALA A 15 -29.59 -0.44 40.43
C ALA A 15 -28.68 -1.19 39.43
N LEU A 16 -28.63 -2.52 39.50
CA LEU A 16 -27.89 -3.34 38.54
C LEU A 16 -28.50 -3.28 37.14
N LEU A 17 -29.83 -3.28 37.04
CA LEU A 17 -30.52 -3.18 35.76
C LEU A 17 -30.30 -1.81 35.10
N THR A 18 -30.39 -0.71 35.87
CA THR A 18 -30.13 0.63 35.33
C THR A 18 -28.68 0.81 34.91
N ALA A 19 -27.71 0.28 35.68
CA ALA A 19 -26.30 0.28 35.29
C ALA A 19 -26.06 -0.51 34.00
N PHE A 20 -26.70 -1.69 33.86
CA PHE A 20 -26.60 -2.51 32.65
C PHE A 20 -27.21 -1.79 31.43
N CYS A 21 -28.38 -1.17 31.58
CA CYS A 21 -29.01 -0.39 30.50
C CYS A 21 -28.16 0.83 30.08
N MET A 22 -27.57 1.56 31.03
CA MET A 22 -26.69 2.69 30.71
C MET A 22 -25.39 2.23 30.04
N PHE A 23 -24.79 1.13 30.50
CA PHE A 23 -23.62 0.53 29.85
C PHE A 23 -23.96 0.10 28.41
N TRP A 24 -25.10 -0.53 28.19
CA TRP A 24 -25.54 -0.94 26.85
C TRP A 24 -25.81 0.26 25.92
N LEU A 25 -26.44 1.32 26.43
CA LEU A 25 -26.66 2.57 25.69
C LEU A 25 -25.33 3.27 25.33
N LEU A 26 -24.36 3.29 26.24
CA LEU A 26 -23.02 3.85 25.97
C LEU A 26 -22.22 3.00 24.98
N TYR A 27 -22.29 1.67 25.12
CA TYR A 27 -21.60 0.74 24.22
C TYR A 27 -22.17 0.79 22.80
N THR A 28 -23.49 0.85 22.66
CA THR A 28 -24.16 1.00 21.37
C THR A 28 -23.89 2.36 20.74
N SER A 29 -23.87 3.45 21.51
CA SER A 29 -23.51 4.77 20.97
C SER A 29 -22.03 4.88 20.56
N MET A 30 -21.12 4.10 21.15
CA MET A 30 -19.74 3.98 20.65
C MET A 30 -19.61 3.12 19.39
N LEU A 31 -20.41 2.05 19.24
CA LEU A 31 -20.43 1.23 18.02
C LEU A 31 -21.15 1.91 16.83
N TYR A 32 -22.09 2.81 17.11
CA TYR A 32 -22.81 3.62 16.12
C TYR A 32 -22.28 5.05 15.99
N ALA A 33 -21.11 5.35 16.54
CA ALA A 33 -20.36 6.53 16.15
C ALA A 33 -19.96 6.35 14.68
N SER A 34 -20.87 6.73 13.77
CA SER A 34 -20.65 6.67 12.34
C SER A 34 -19.29 7.29 12.05
N PRO A 35 -18.40 6.61 11.30
CA PRO A 35 -17.18 7.24 10.85
C PRO A 35 -17.59 8.56 10.21
N ARG A 36 -17.11 9.65 10.78
CA ARG A 36 -17.41 11.01 10.31
C ARG A 36 -17.17 10.96 8.80
N PRO A 37 -18.20 11.18 7.96
CA PRO A 37 -18.04 11.05 6.53
C PRO A 37 -16.86 11.94 6.15
N ALA A 38 -15.80 11.32 5.63
CA ALA A 38 -14.63 12.03 5.17
C ALA A 38 -15.16 13.11 4.24
N THR A 39 -15.00 14.38 4.64
CA THR A 39 -15.47 15.51 3.86
C THR A 39 -14.97 15.28 2.44
N PRO A 40 -15.85 15.22 1.42
CA PRO A 40 -15.41 15.11 0.04
C PRO A 40 -14.41 16.24 -0.17
N LEU A 41 -13.16 15.87 -0.50
CA LEU A 41 -12.15 16.84 -0.87
C LEU A 41 -12.75 17.66 -2.00
N LYS A 42 -12.99 18.94 -1.71
CA LYS A 42 -13.29 19.93 -2.72
C LYS A 42 -12.17 19.81 -3.76
N ALA A 43 -12.52 19.52 -5.01
CA ALA A 43 -11.60 19.67 -6.13
C ALA A 43 -11.31 21.17 -6.29
N THR A 44 -10.46 21.71 -5.42
CA THR A 44 -9.94 23.07 -5.49
C THR A 44 -8.60 23.00 -6.19
N ASP A 45 -8.53 23.44 -7.45
CA ASP A 45 -7.37 24.00 -8.19
C ASP A 45 -5.96 23.39 -7.99
N GLY A 46 -5.85 22.20 -7.40
CA GLY A 46 -4.62 21.60 -6.90
C GLY A 46 -4.07 20.47 -7.77
N THR A 47 -4.68 20.21 -8.94
CA THR A 47 -4.15 19.26 -9.93
C THR A 47 -2.87 19.78 -10.55
N GLY A 48 -2.64 21.09 -10.58
CA GLY A 48 -1.50 21.69 -11.29
C GLY A 48 -0.12 21.21 -10.84
N LEU A 49 0.05 20.73 -9.60
CA LEU A 49 1.29 20.10 -9.14
C LEU A 49 1.35 18.61 -9.49
N LEU A 50 0.21 17.91 -9.44
CA LEU A 50 0.16 16.52 -9.86
C LEU A 50 0.47 16.41 -11.35
N ASP A 51 -0.15 17.25 -12.18
CA ASP A 51 0.03 17.27 -13.64
C ASP A 51 1.49 17.56 -14.05
N GLN A 52 2.28 18.21 -13.19
CA GLN A 52 3.71 18.45 -13.41
C GLN A 52 4.55 17.18 -13.25
N PHE A 53 4.14 16.25 -12.37
CA PHE A 53 4.98 15.12 -11.98
C PHE A 53 4.39 13.76 -12.35
N GLY A 54 3.08 13.65 -12.58
CA GLY A 54 2.45 12.40 -12.95
C GLY A 54 1.06 12.54 -13.53
N THR A 55 0.57 11.43 -14.08
CA THR A 55 -0.74 11.32 -14.71
C THR A 55 -1.58 10.26 -14.01
N ILE A 56 -2.83 10.57 -13.72
CA ILE A 56 -3.81 9.58 -13.23
C ILE A 56 -4.22 8.69 -14.40
N VAL A 57 -3.93 7.40 -14.33
CA VAL A 57 -4.26 6.42 -15.39
C VAL A 57 -5.45 5.53 -15.01
N TYR A 58 -5.82 5.48 -13.74
CA TYR A 58 -6.99 4.76 -13.25
C TYR A 58 -7.50 5.40 -11.96
N GLN A 59 -8.82 5.49 -11.79
CA GLN A 59 -9.43 5.95 -10.55
C GLN A 59 -10.81 5.34 -10.34
N THR A 60 -11.07 4.88 -9.11
CA THR A 60 -12.41 4.45 -8.71
C THR A 60 -13.25 5.64 -8.24
N GLN A 61 -14.54 5.67 -8.59
CA GLN A 61 -15.46 6.78 -8.25
C GLN A 61 -16.44 6.42 -7.12
N HIS A 62 -16.00 5.65 -6.12
CA HIS A 62 -16.87 5.25 -5.01
C HIS A 62 -16.51 5.99 -3.71
N ALA A 63 -17.55 6.25 -2.91
CA ALA A 63 -17.42 6.79 -1.56
C ALA A 63 -16.92 5.68 -0.62
N ALA A 64 -15.61 5.45 -0.59
CA ALA A 64 -14.97 4.54 0.34
C ALA A 64 -14.39 5.29 1.53
N ALA A 65 -14.35 4.62 2.69
CA ALA A 65 -13.75 5.19 3.90
C ALA A 65 -12.23 5.26 3.79
N ALA A 66 -11.58 4.29 3.13
CA ALA A 66 -10.15 4.25 2.90
C ALA A 66 -9.76 4.71 1.49
N ARG A 67 -8.54 5.24 1.35
CA ARG A 67 -7.96 5.63 0.06
C ARG A 67 -6.59 4.99 -0.13
N LEU A 68 -6.36 4.46 -1.32
CA LEU A 68 -5.07 3.91 -1.74
C LEU A 68 -4.61 4.63 -3.00
N TYR A 69 -3.47 5.29 -2.90
CA TYR A 69 -2.78 5.90 -4.03
C TYR A 69 -1.69 4.94 -4.49
N ILE A 70 -1.83 4.36 -5.67
CA ILE A 70 -0.82 3.46 -6.26
C ILE A 70 0.04 4.29 -7.20
N ILE A 71 1.31 4.45 -6.86
CA ILE A 71 2.27 5.24 -7.63
C ILE A 71 3.23 4.27 -8.31
N ALA A 72 3.22 4.26 -9.64
CA ALA A 72 4.24 3.53 -10.38
C ALA A 72 5.62 4.12 -10.05
N ASN A 73 6.62 3.26 -9.96
CA ASN A 73 7.98 3.66 -9.62
C ASN A 73 8.98 3.01 -10.60
N GLY A 74 10.03 3.76 -10.90
CA GLY A 74 11.20 3.25 -11.60
C GLY A 74 12.11 2.56 -10.60
N HIS A 75 12.46 1.29 -10.83
CA HIS A 75 13.42 0.59 -9.97
C HIS A 75 14.84 0.81 -10.46
N ARG A 76 15.77 0.92 -9.50
CA ARG A 76 17.19 0.73 -9.79
C ARG A 76 17.39 -0.73 -10.21
N SER A 77 18.42 -0.97 -11.01
CA SER A 77 18.82 -2.35 -11.30
C SER A 77 19.06 -3.10 -9.99
N ALA A 78 18.29 -4.16 -9.73
CA ALA A 78 18.48 -5.02 -8.57
C ALA A 78 19.85 -5.72 -8.57
N ILE A 79 20.56 -5.67 -9.70
CA ILE A 79 21.86 -6.32 -9.92
C ILE A 79 23.02 -5.36 -9.69
N SER A 80 22.99 -4.18 -10.30
CA SER A 80 24.11 -3.22 -10.26
C SER A 80 23.88 -2.06 -9.29
N GLY A 81 22.66 -1.91 -8.76
CA GLY A 81 22.25 -0.72 -8.02
C GLY A 81 22.24 0.56 -8.86
N ALA A 82 22.49 0.45 -10.18
CA ALA A 82 22.52 1.59 -11.08
C ALA A 82 21.10 2.07 -11.39
N SER A 83 20.96 3.39 -11.43
CA SER A 83 19.79 4.07 -11.99
C SER A 83 20.10 4.44 -13.43
N VAL A 84 19.19 4.16 -14.37
CA VAL A 84 19.17 4.93 -15.62
C VAL A 84 18.62 6.33 -15.32
N ALA A 85 18.88 7.30 -16.20
CA ALA A 85 18.47 8.69 -15.96
C ALA A 85 16.96 8.81 -15.68
N GLU A 86 16.18 7.96 -16.33
CA GLU A 86 14.73 7.85 -16.22
C GLU A 86 14.30 7.26 -14.87
N THR A 87 15.07 6.33 -14.30
CA THR A 87 14.85 5.84 -12.93
C THR A 87 15.01 6.98 -11.92
N LEU A 88 16.02 7.83 -12.08
CA LEU A 88 16.24 8.96 -11.17
C LEU A 88 15.09 9.97 -11.26
N GLN A 89 14.71 10.35 -12.49
CA GLN A 89 13.60 11.27 -12.70
C GLN A 89 12.27 10.71 -12.18
N ALA A 90 11.99 9.43 -12.41
CA ALA A 90 10.81 8.77 -11.87
C ALA A 90 10.78 8.82 -10.33
N GLN A 91 11.91 8.59 -9.67
CA GLN A 91 12.00 8.67 -8.20
C GLN A 91 11.78 10.11 -7.68
N VAL A 92 12.28 11.12 -8.40
CA VAL A 92 12.02 12.54 -8.09
C VAL A 92 10.52 12.84 -8.19
N GLU A 93 9.90 12.41 -9.27
CA GLU A 93 8.46 12.57 -9.50
C GLU A 93 7.63 11.82 -8.46
N THR A 94 7.96 10.56 -8.14
CA THR A 94 7.32 9.78 -7.06
C THR A 94 7.44 10.50 -5.72
N PHE A 95 8.59 11.10 -5.40
CA PHE A 95 8.75 11.90 -4.18
C PHE A 95 7.82 13.12 -4.18
N ARG A 96 7.77 13.88 -5.27
CA ARG A 96 6.91 15.08 -5.37
C ARG A 96 5.43 14.76 -5.32
N ILE A 97 5.02 13.68 -5.97
CA ILE A 97 3.65 13.15 -5.86
C ILE A 97 3.36 12.77 -4.41
N GLY A 98 4.27 12.07 -3.73
CA GLY A 98 4.13 11.71 -2.32
C GLY A 98 4.05 12.92 -1.39
N GLU A 99 4.89 13.94 -1.58
CA GLU A 99 4.85 15.20 -0.84
C GLU A 99 3.50 15.91 -1.01
N TRP A 100 3.00 16.00 -2.25
CA TRP A 100 1.68 16.56 -2.53
C TRP A 100 0.58 15.78 -1.81
N LEU A 101 0.60 14.44 -1.89
CA LEU A 101 -0.38 13.57 -1.24
C LEU A 101 -0.36 13.67 0.29
N ILE A 102 0.82 13.79 0.91
CA ILE A 102 0.96 14.00 2.36
C ILE A 102 0.27 15.32 2.75
N ASN A 103 0.54 16.39 2.00
CA ASN A 103 0.05 17.73 2.32
C ASN A 103 -1.44 17.93 2.04
N GLN A 104 -1.93 17.42 0.90
CA GLN A 104 -3.30 17.65 0.42
C GLN A 104 -4.26 16.52 0.80
N ASN A 105 -3.80 15.27 0.74
CA ASN A 105 -4.63 14.08 0.91
C ASN A 105 -4.40 13.37 2.24
N ARG A 106 -3.51 13.89 3.09
CA ARG A 106 -3.22 13.36 4.44
C ARG A 106 -2.89 11.88 4.41
N ILE A 107 -1.96 11.49 3.53
CA ILE A 107 -1.40 10.14 3.60
C ILE A 107 -0.49 10.06 4.82
N ASP A 108 -0.72 9.03 5.62
CA ASP A 108 0.02 8.79 6.87
C ASP A 108 0.81 7.46 6.86
N VAL A 109 0.67 6.65 5.81
CA VAL A 109 1.44 5.41 5.62
C VAL A 109 1.85 5.19 4.17
N LEU A 110 3.10 4.77 3.98
CA LEU A 110 3.64 4.23 2.74
C LEU A 110 3.64 2.70 2.81
N LEU A 111 3.33 2.08 1.68
CA LEU A 111 3.34 0.63 1.44
C LEU A 111 4.37 0.34 0.34
N PRO A 112 5.68 0.30 0.63
CA PRO A 112 6.68 0.17 -0.43
C PRO A 112 6.78 -1.28 -0.92
N GLU A 113 6.90 -1.47 -2.23
CA GLU A 113 7.36 -2.73 -2.80
C GLU A 113 8.75 -3.10 -2.26
N GLY A 114 8.99 -4.38 -1.95
CA GLY A 114 10.29 -4.87 -1.48
C GLY A 114 10.68 -4.42 -0.07
N PHE A 115 9.82 -3.71 0.67
CA PHE A 115 10.12 -3.29 2.03
C PHE A 115 9.82 -4.37 3.07
N PHE A 116 10.86 -4.78 3.78
CA PHE A 116 10.83 -5.87 4.77
C PHE A 116 11.35 -5.43 6.15
N GLY A 117 11.11 -4.16 6.51
CA GLY A 117 11.54 -3.60 7.79
C GLY A 117 10.72 -4.09 9.00
N VAL A 118 11.28 -3.93 10.19
CA VAL A 118 10.55 -4.10 11.46
C VAL A 118 9.46 -3.03 11.51
N LYS A 119 8.21 -3.42 11.83
CA LYS A 119 7.04 -2.52 11.91
C LYS A 119 7.46 -1.22 12.61
N GLY A 120 7.62 -0.15 11.84
CA GLY A 120 8.01 1.14 12.39
C GLY A 120 6.91 1.61 13.33
N THR A 121 7.27 2.01 14.55
CA THR A 121 6.39 2.87 15.33
C THR A 121 6.27 4.17 14.55
N ALA A 122 5.04 4.54 14.17
CA ALA A 122 4.78 5.86 13.62
C ALA A 122 5.25 6.88 14.67
N ASN A 123 6.42 7.48 14.45
CA ASN A 123 6.81 8.65 15.21
C ASN A 123 5.85 9.77 14.81
N THR A 124 5.51 10.64 15.76
CA THR A 124 4.64 11.78 15.53
C THR A 124 5.07 12.49 14.25
N ILE A 125 4.20 12.52 13.25
CA ILE A 125 4.47 13.11 11.93
C ILE A 125 4.90 14.57 12.17
N SER A 126 6.19 14.86 12.00
CA SER A 126 6.70 16.22 12.10
C SER A 126 6.38 16.91 10.78
N ARG A 127 5.13 17.38 10.62
CA ARG A 127 4.59 17.97 9.38
C ARG A 127 5.27 19.28 8.94
N HIS A 128 6.35 19.68 9.62
CA HIS A 128 7.08 20.93 9.42
C HIS A 128 8.59 20.67 9.38
N ARG A 129 9.05 19.90 8.38
CA ARG A 129 10.44 19.97 7.93
C ARG A 129 10.52 20.80 6.66
N GLU A 130 11.64 21.49 6.48
CA GLU A 130 11.86 22.31 5.29
C GLU A 130 11.73 21.45 4.03
N PRO A 131 10.99 21.92 3.00
CA PRO A 131 10.91 21.24 1.72
C PRO A 131 12.31 21.01 1.16
N ILE A 132 12.60 19.78 0.70
CA ILE A 132 13.83 19.53 -0.05
C ILE A 132 13.65 20.16 -1.43
N ASP A 133 14.59 20.99 -1.91
CA ASP A 133 14.58 21.47 -3.28
C ASP A 133 14.91 20.35 -4.31
N ASN A 134 14.65 20.57 -5.59
CA ASN A 134 14.85 19.53 -6.60
C ASN A 134 16.33 19.15 -6.78
N GLN A 135 17.27 20.07 -6.55
CA GLN A 135 18.69 19.80 -6.71
C GLN A 135 19.20 18.88 -5.60
N MET A 136 18.83 19.18 -4.34
CA MET A 136 19.13 18.34 -3.19
C MET A 136 18.44 16.98 -3.28
N LEU A 137 17.18 16.95 -3.74
CA LEU A 137 16.44 15.70 -3.93
C LEU A 137 17.10 14.81 -4.98
N GLN A 138 17.47 15.37 -6.14
CA GLN A 138 18.20 14.63 -7.17
C GLN A 138 19.54 14.12 -6.67
N ALA A 139 20.31 14.95 -5.95
CA ALA A 139 21.59 14.53 -5.37
C ALA A 139 21.41 13.36 -4.39
N ALA A 140 20.41 13.43 -3.50
CA ALA A 140 20.12 12.37 -2.54
C ALA A 140 19.66 11.06 -3.22
N LEU A 141 18.83 11.17 -4.26
CA LEU A 141 18.34 10.02 -5.03
C LEU A 141 19.35 9.46 -6.03
N ALA A 142 20.39 10.22 -6.39
CA ALA A 142 21.47 9.76 -7.25
C ALA A 142 22.60 9.08 -6.46
N ASP A 143 22.68 9.30 -5.15
CA ASP A 143 23.68 8.67 -4.29
C ASP A 143 23.57 7.14 -4.36
N THR A 144 24.68 6.47 -4.70
CA THR A 144 24.81 5.01 -4.78
C THR A 144 25.56 4.42 -3.60
N SER A 145 26.14 5.26 -2.72
CA SER A 145 26.86 4.83 -1.53
C SER A 145 25.91 4.28 -0.45
N VAL A 146 24.67 4.75 -0.45
CA VAL A 146 23.58 4.27 0.41
C VAL A 146 22.35 4.01 -0.45
N PHE A 147 21.71 2.85 -0.27
CA PHE A 147 20.43 2.59 -0.95
C PHE A 147 19.34 3.50 -0.37
N VAL A 148 18.93 4.49 -1.17
CA VAL A 148 17.87 5.45 -0.85
C VAL A 148 16.93 5.55 -2.05
N ASN A 149 15.62 5.54 -1.78
CA ASN A 149 14.55 5.75 -2.76
C ASN A 149 13.57 6.82 -2.26
N ALA A 150 12.60 7.19 -3.09
CA ALA A 150 11.61 8.22 -2.80
C ALA A 150 10.87 7.95 -1.48
N GLU A 151 10.50 6.70 -1.22
CA GLU A 151 9.74 6.26 -0.05
C GLU A 151 10.53 6.42 1.25
N LEU A 152 11.81 6.05 1.23
CA LEU A 152 12.69 6.22 2.38
C LEU A 152 12.95 7.70 2.65
N LEU A 153 13.07 8.54 1.61
CA LEU A 153 13.20 9.99 1.77
C LEU A 153 11.91 10.60 2.32
N LEU A 154 10.74 10.22 1.79
CA LEU A 154 9.45 10.67 2.31
C LEU A 154 9.27 10.29 3.79
N HIS A 155 9.59 9.04 4.15
CA HIS A 155 9.61 8.58 5.54
C HIS A 155 10.53 9.44 6.41
N ARG A 156 11.78 9.65 5.98
CA ARG A 156 12.78 10.43 6.74
C ARG A 156 12.38 11.90 6.86
N ASN A 157 11.81 12.51 5.83
CA ASN A 157 11.54 13.94 5.77
C ASN A 157 10.21 14.33 6.39
N TYR A 158 9.16 13.52 6.23
CA TYR A 158 7.83 13.85 6.74
C TYR A 158 7.42 12.99 7.94
N GLY A 159 8.18 11.94 8.28
CA GLY A 159 7.83 11.02 9.37
C GLY A 159 6.62 10.14 9.05
N ILE A 160 6.28 9.99 7.76
CA ILE A 160 5.19 9.11 7.30
C ILE A 160 5.50 7.64 7.65
N GLY A 161 4.52 6.88 8.12
CA GLY A 161 4.74 5.48 8.53
C GLY A 161 5.14 4.58 7.36
N LEU A 162 5.89 3.50 7.63
CA LEU A 162 6.17 2.44 6.66
C LEU A 162 5.48 1.16 7.12
N SER A 163 4.70 0.52 6.23
CA SER A 163 4.13 -0.80 6.49
C SER A 163 4.54 -1.81 5.42
N GLN A 164 4.87 -3.03 5.86
CA GLN A 164 5.12 -4.15 4.96
C GLN A 164 3.78 -4.57 4.34
N ILE A 165 3.74 -4.64 3.01
CA ILE A 165 2.58 -5.09 2.23
C ILE A 165 2.84 -6.40 1.47
N GLU A 166 4.11 -6.69 1.18
CA GLU A 166 4.49 -7.87 0.41
C GLU A 166 4.63 -9.14 1.26
N ASP A 167 4.35 -10.27 0.61
CA ASP A 167 4.73 -11.60 1.08
C ASP A 167 6.24 -11.82 0.89
N ARG A 168 6.95 -11.93 2.01
CA ARG A 168 8.41 -12.12 2.04
C ARG A 168 8.85 -13.44 1.41
N THR A 169 8.05 -14.49 1.56
CA THR A 169 8.34 -15.81 1.00
C THR A 169 8.25 -15.75 -0.51
N LEU A 170 7.17 -15.16 -1.03
CA LEU A 170 6.97 -15.03 -2.48
C LEU A 170 8.00 -14.09 -3.12
N TYR A 171 8.34 -12.98 -2.46
CA TYR A 171 9.43 -12.10 -2.90
C TYR A 171 10.75 -12.86 -3.04
N ARG A 172 11.11 -13.68 -2.04
CA ARG A 172 12.33 -14.50 -2.07
C ARG A 172 12.29 -15.54 -3.18
N GLN A 173 11.15 -16.21 -3.39
CA GLN A 173 10.99 -17.19 -4.48
C GLN A 173 11.28 -16.55 -5.84
N VAL A 174 10.68 -15.39 -6.14
CA VAL A 174 10.94 -14.65 -7.39
C VAL A 174 12.41 -14.27 -7.50
N ARG A 175 12.99 -13.72 -6.43
CA ARG A 175 14.40 -13.31 -6.42
C ARG A 175 15.34 -14.48 -6.69
N ASP A 176 15.13 -15.61 -6.00
CA ASP A 176 16.00 -16.78 -6.11
C ASP A 176 15.87 -17.43 -7.50
N ARG A 177 14.67 -17.42 -8.10
CA ARG A 177 14.47 -17.81 -9.51
C ARG A 177 15.24 -16.90 -10.48
N LEU A 178 15.16 -15.58 -10.31
CA LEU A 178 15.91 -14.61 -11.13
C LEU A 178 17.43 -14.76 -10.99
N LEU A 179 17.93 -15.16 -9.82
CA LEU A 179 19.36 -15.40 -9.63
C LEU A 179 19.79 -16.72 -10.31
N SER A 180 19.01 -17.79 -10.16
CA SER A 180 19.28 -19.09 -10.78
C SER A 180 19.27 -19.05 -12.32
N SER A 181 18.41 -18.20 -12.89
CA SER A 181 18.32 -18.02 -14.35
C SER A 181 19.56 -17.37 -14.95
N ARG A 182 20.25 -16.54 -14.16
CA ARG A 182 21.45 -15.81 -14.58
C ARG A 182 22.71 -16.66 -14.57
N GLU A 183 22.83 -17.59 -13.62
CA GLU A 183 23.93 -18.56 -13.57
C GLU A 183 23.84 -19.56 -14.74
N SER A 184 22.64 -19.76 -15.25
CA SER A 184 22.30 -20.65 -16.36
C SER A 184 22.26 -19.90 -17.70
N ILE A 185 23.35 -19.21 -18.07
CA ILE A 185 23.49 -18.30 -19.23
C ILE A 185 23.03 -18.93 -20.58
N SER A 186 22.89 -20.25 -20.66
CA SER A 186 22.65 -20.93 -21.93
C SER A 186 21.20 -20.91 -22.43
N LEU A 187 20.16 -20.94 -21.60
CA LEU A 187 18.76 -20.99 -22.08
C LEU A 187 17.84 -20.56 -20.94
N LEU A 188 17.20 -19.40 -21.02
CA LEU A 188 15.92 -19.21 -20.33
C LEU A 188 14.96 -20.23 -20.96
N SER A 189 14.79 -21.39 -20.32
CA SER A 189 13.81 -22.36 -20.78
C SER A 189 12.44 -21.67 -20.77
N PRO A 190 11.58 -21.90 -21.78
CA PRO A 190 10.26 -21.28 -21.84
C PRO A 190 9.47 -21.41 -20.52
N GLY A 191 9.59 -22.57 -19.85
CA GLY A 191 8.95 -22.80 -18.54
C GLY A 191 9.44 -21.90 -17.40
N LEU A 192 10.69 -21.43 -17.42
CA LEU A 192 11.21 -20.49 -16.41
C LEU A 192 10.67 -19.08 -16.61
N THR A 193 10.45 -18.67 -17.85
CA THR A 193 9.81 -17.38 -18.17
C THR A 193 8.35 -17.38 -17.73
N ASP A 194 7.62 -18.46 -18.01
CA ASP A 194 6.22 -18.61 -17.59
C ASP A 194 6.09 -18.67 -16.06
N GLU A 195 7.00 -19.38 -15.38
CA GLU A 195 7.07 -19.42 -13.91
C GLU A 195 7.31 -18.04 -13.31
N LEU A 196 8.30 -17.31 -13.82
CA LEU A 196 8.58 -15.95 -13.35
C LEU A 196 7.39 -15.01 -13.59
N ALA A 197 6.76 -15.08 -14.76
CA ALA A 197 5.57 -14.29 -15.07
C ALA A 197 4.42 -14.61 -14.11
N TYR A 198 4.14 -15.90 -13.88
CA TYR A 198 3.12 -16.34 -12.92
C TYR A 198 3.41 -15.83 -11.51
N LEU A 199 4.65 -15.98 -11.02
CA LEU A 199 5.02 -15.56 -9.67
C LEU A 199 4.98 -14.04 -9.50
N GLN A 200 5.40 -13.28 -10.52
CA GLN A 200 5.30 -11.81 -10.49
C GLN A 200 3.85 -11.34 -10.45
N LYS A 201 2.99 -11.95 -11.27
CA LYS A 201 1.54 -11.70 -11.25
C LYS A 201 0.91 -12.08 -9.91
N LEU A 202 1.35 -13.19 -9.31
CA LEU A 202 0.93 -13.60 -7.96
C LEU A 202 1.38 -12.58 -6.90
N ARG A 203 2.59 -12.02 -7.00
CA ARG A 203 3.06 -10.94 -6.11
C ARG A 203 2.12 -9.74 -6.18
N THR A 204 1.80 -9.29 -7.39
CA THR A 204 0.85 -8.19 -7.63
C THR A 204 -0.50 -8.47 -6.97
N ALA A 205 -1.06 -9.66 -7.21
CA ALA A 205 -2.32 -10.08 -6.64
C ALA A 205 -2.32 -10.04 -5.10
N ARG A 206 -1.27 -10.55 -4.46
CA ARG A 206 -1.14 -10.58 -3.00
C ARG A 206 -1.02 -9.18 -2.40
N ILE A 207 -0.30 -8.26 -3.05
CA ILE A 207 -0.21 -6.86 -2.62
C ILE A 207 -1.60 -6.22 -2.60
N LEU A 208 -2.36 -6.36 -3.69
CA LEU A 208 -3.72 -5.80 -3.78
C LEU A 208 -4.65 -6.41 -2.72
N GLN A 209 -4.61 -7.72 -2.53
CA GLN A 209 -5.43 -8.40 -1.53
C GLN A 209 -5.11 -7.96 -0.10
N ALA A 210 -3.83 -7.73 0.21
CA ALA A 210 -3.41 -7.36 1.56
C ALA A 210 -3.67 -5.89 1.91
N ALA A 211 -3.75 -4.99 0.92
CA ALA A 211 -3.75 -3.55 1.17
C ALA A 211 -4.91 -3.07 2.06
N PRO A 212 -6.18 -3.50 1.86
CA PRO A 212 -7.28 -3.08 2.72
C PRO A 212 -7.05 -3.42 4.19
N GLU A 213 -6.56 -4.64 4.47
CA GLU A 213 -6.31 -5.11 5.84
C GLU A 213 -5.13 -4.38 6.49
N VAL A 214 -4.06 -4.12 5.74
CA VAL A 214 -2.91 -3.37 6.24
C VAL A 214 -3.31 -1.93 6.61
N ILE A 215 -4.09 -1.26 5.75
CA ILE A 215 -4.57 0.10 5.99
C ILE A 215 -5.51 0.13 7.20
N GLU A 216 -6.49 -0.77 7.25
CA GLU A 216 -7.44 -0.84 8.36
C GLU A 216 -6.75 -1.17 9.67
N SER A 217 -5.84 -2.15 9.69
CA SER A 217 -5.09 -2.53 10.89
C SER A 217 -4.26 -1.36 11.42
N ALA A 218 -3.59 -0.62 10.54
CA ALA A 218 -2.83 0.57 10.92
C ALA A 218 -3.74 1.67 11.51
N TYR A 219 -4.92 1.87 10.93
CA TYR A 219 -5.89 2.86 11.40
C TYR A 219 -6.48 2.47 12.77
N GLN A 220 -6.97 1.23 12.91
CA GLN A 220 -7.56 0.72 14.17
C GLN A 220 -6.55 0.69 15.33
N GLN A 221 -5.26 0.51 15.03
CA GLN A 221 -4.19 0.56 16.03
C GLN A 221 -3.71 1.99 16.33
N GLY A 222 -4.33 3.02 15.74
CA GLY A 222 -3.96 4.42 15.94
C GLY A 222 -2.60 4.79 15.36
N ARG A 223 -2.03 3.98 14.45
CA ARG A 223 -0.74 4.29 13.80
C ARG A 223 -0.86 5.34 12.69
N ILE A 224 -2.06 5.50 12.13
CA ILE A 224 -2.39 6.53 11.14
C ILE A 224 -3.66 7.25 11.54
N THR A 225 -3.76 8.55 11.20
CA THR A 225 -4.90 9.40 11.60
C THR A 225 -6.05 9.34 10.61
N ALA A 226 -5.77 8.91 9.38
CA ALA A 226 -6.74 8.61 8.35
C ALA A 226 -6.34 7.33 7.60
N PRO A 227 -7.29 6.53 7.09
CA PRO A 227 -7.02 5.32 6.32
C PRO A 227 -6.60 5.64 4.86
N ASN A 228 -5.63 6.53 4.71
CA ASN A 228 -5.06 6.95 3.43
C ASN A 228 -3.63 6.40 3.33
N ALA A 229 -3.34 5.67 2.26
CA ALA A 229 -2.06 5.04 2.03
C ALA A 229 -1.52 5.33 0.64
N MET A 230 -0.19 5.34 0.52
CA MET A 230 0.53 5.39 -0.75
C MET A 230 1.26 4.06 -0.95
N LEU A 231 0.86 3.29 -1.94
CA LEU A 231 1.59 2.12 -2.44
C LEU A 231 2.52 2.58 -3.54
N THR A 232 3.81 2.30 -3.42
CA THR A 232 4.75 2.43 -4.54
C THR A 232 5.06 1.06 -5.10
N ILE A 233 4.99 0.93 -6.41
CA ILE A 233 5.18 -0.35 -7.08
C ILE A 233 5.90 -0.18 -8.41
N GLY A 234 6.73 -1.15 -8.77
CA GLY A 234 7.45 -1.18 -10.03
C GLY A 234 6.50 -1.12 -11.22
N LEU A 235 6.91 -0.40 -12.27
CA LEU A 235 6.12 -0.25 -13.50
C LEU A 235 5.69 -1.59 -14.11
N SER A 236 6.49 -2.66 -13.96
CA SER A 236 6.17 -4.00 -14.46
C SER A 236 4.92 -4.63 -13.85
N HIS A 237 4.45 -4.14 -12.70
CA HIS A 237 3.22 -4.63 -12.06
C HIS A 237 1.97 -3.86 -12.49
N LEU A 238 2.13 -2.73 -13.19
CA LEU A 238 1.07 -1.77 -13.42
C LEU A 238 -0.05 -2.34 -14.30
N GLU A 239 0.30 -3.06 -15.37
CA GLU A 239 -0.67 -3.68 -16.27
C GLU A 239 -1.57 -4.67 -15.52
N ASP A 240 -0.97 -5.57 -14.75
CA ASP A 240 -1.71 -6.54 -13.93
C ASP A 240 -2.59 -5.85 -12.88
N ILE A 241 -2.10 -4.78 -12.24
CA ILE A 241 -2.91 -4.02 -11.28
C ILE A 241 -4.16 -3.47 -11.95
N ILE A 242 -4.01 -2.78 -13.07
CA ILE A 242 -5.14 -2.16 -13.77
C ILE A 242 -6.11 -3.26 -14.22
N ALA A 243 -5.61 -4.33 -14.82
CA ALA A 243 -6.43 -5.46 -15.26
C ALA A 243 -7.24 -6.08 -14.11
N PHE A 244 -6.62 -6.31 -12.94
CA PHE A 244 -7.32 -6.84 -11.78
C PHE A 244 -8.36 -5.87 -11.22
N LEU A 245 -8.05 -4.57 -11.16
CA LEU A 245 -8.97 -3.55 -10.66
C LEU A 245 -10.19 -3.38 -11.58
N GLU A 246 -9.98 -3.37 -12.90
CA GLU A 246 -11.04 -3.31 -13.90
C GLU A 246 -11.93 -4.56 -13.84
N ALA A 247 -11.33 -5.75 -13.89
CA ALA A 247 -12.07 -7.02 -13.81
C ALA A 247 -12.78 -7.18 -12.45
N GLY A 248 -12.23 -6.62 -11.37
CA GLY A 248 -12.71 -6.87 -10.01
C GLY A 248 -12.40 -8.24 -9.48
N GLU A 249 -11.48 -8.95 -10.11
CA GLU A 249 -11.04 -10.26 -9.68
C GLU A 249 -9.58 -10.46 -10.05
N ILE A 250 -8.92 -11.29 -9.27
CA ILE A 250 -7.66 -11.90 -9.64
C ILE A 250 -8.02 -13.20 -10.34
N ASN A 251 -7.69 -13.28 -11.63
CA ASN A 251 -7.90 -14.45 -12.46
C ASN A 251 -6.57 -14.85 -13.12
N MET A 252 -6.03 -15.98 -12.67
CA MET A 252 -4.78 -16.54 -13.15
C MET A 252 -4.97 -18.03 -13.45
N ALA A 253 -4.60 -18.44 -14.66
CA ALA A 253 -4.60 -19.85 -15.02
C ALA A 253 -3.58 -20.63 -14.19
N ALA A 254 -3.83 -21.93 -14.02
CA ALA A 254 -2.84 -22.84 -13.44
C ALA A 254 -1.60 -22.90 -14.34
N LEU A 255 -0.43 -23.05 -13.73
CA LEU A 255 0.82 -23.27 -14.46
C LEU A 255 1.47 -24.56 -13.98
N ASN A 256 1.64 -25.50 -14.91
CA ASN A 256 2.39 -26.73 -14.67
C ASN A 256 3.75 -26.62 -15.36
N THR A 257 4.81 -26.63 -14.57
CA THR A 257 6.19 -26.72 -15.06
C THR A 257 6.78 -28.09 -14.70
N THR A 258 7.96 -28.40 -15.21
CA THR A 258 8.65 -29.66 -14.91
C THR A 258 8.96 -29.81 -13.41
N ASP A 259 9.21 -28.70 -12.72
CA ASP A 259 9.71 -28.68 -11.33
C ASP A 259 8.69 -28.16 -10.31
N SER A 260 7.61 -27.52 -10.77
CA SER A 260 6.63 -26.84 -9.90
C SER A 260 5.22 -26.90 -10.48
N ASN A 261 4.23 -27.06 -9.60
CA ASN A 261 2.81 -26.96 -9.93
C ASN A 261 2.21 -25.76 -9.20
N TYR A 262 1.74 -24.78 -9.98
CA TYR A 262 1.12 -23.57 -9.50
C TYR A 262 -0.39 -23.63 -9.74
N PRO A 263 -1.21 -23.60 -8.67
CA PRO A 263 -2.66 -23.70 -8.80
C PRO A 263 -3.26 -22.45 -9.46
N PRO A 264 -4.45 -22.55 -10.08
CA PRO A 264 -5.13 -21.36 -10.57
C PRO A 264 -5.45 -20.43 -9.40
N GLN A 265 -5.42 -19.11 -9.65
CA GLN A 265 -5.90 -18.11 -8.71
C GLN A 265 -7.21 -17.54 -9.24
N LEU A 266 -8.29 -17.74 -8.49
CA LEU A 266 -9.57 -17.09 -8.75
C LEU A 266 -10.05 -16.49 -7.44
N THR A 267 -10.00 -15.17 -7.32
CA THR A 267 -10.42 -14.48 -6.11
C THR A 267 -11.01 -13.13 -6.46
N GLY A 268 -12.28 -12.93 -6.07
CA GLY A 268 -12.93 -11.63 -6.22
C GLY A 268 -12.25 -10.55 -5.37
N LEU A 269 -12.17 -9.34 -5.91
CA LEU A 269 -11.68 -8.13 -5.25
C LEU A 269 -12.84 -7.27 -4.72
N GLU A 270 -14.05 -7.83 -4.56
CA GLU A 270 -15.21 -7.12 -4.00
C GLU A 270 -14.95 -6.48 -2.62
N PRO A 271 -14.29 -7.15 -1.65
CA PRO A 271 -13.93 -6.50 -0.39
C PRO A 271 -13.00 -5.31 -0.59
N PHE A 272 -12.13 -5.36 -1.61
CA PHE A 272 -11.22 -4.28 -1.94
C PHE A 272 -12.00 -3.10 -2.57
N LYS A 273 -12.83 -3.37 -3.59
CA LYS A 273 -13.64 -2.37 -4.32
C LYS A 273 -14.60 -1.59 -3.41
N THR A 274 -15.20 -2.28 -2.44
CA THR A 274 -16.19 -1.66 -1.54
C THR A 274 -15.57 -0.88 -0.38
N ARG A 275 -14.31 -1.15 -0.04
CA ARG A 275 -13.66 -0.59 1.17
C ARG A 275 -12.60 0.46 0.87
N VAL A 276 -12.02 0.44 -0.33
CA VAL A 276 -10.88 1.28 -0.71
C VAL A 276 -11.14 2.01 -2.02
N ASN A 277 -11.02 3.33 -2.01
CA ASN A 277 -10.96 4.13 -3.24
C ASN A 277 -9.53 4.14 -3.76
N VAL A 278 -9.32 3.66 -4.98
CA VAL A 278 -8.01 3.60 -5.63
C VAL A 278 -7.83 4.74 -6.61
N THR A 279 -6.66 5.37 -6.57
CA THR A 279 -6.14 6.24 -7.63
C THR A 279 -4.77 5.73 -8.04
N VAL A 280 -4.57 5.43 -9.31
CA VAL A 280 -3.29 4.98 -9.88
C VAL A 280 -2.66 6.16 -10.61
N ILE A 281 -1.43 6.50 -10.23
CA ILE A 281 -0.67 7.63 -10.77
C ILE A 281 0.64 7.09 -11.33
N VAL A 282 0.95 7.50 -12.55
CA VAL A 282 2.21 7.17 -13.23
C VAL A 282 3.06 8.43 -13.33
N PRO A 283 4.31 8.43 -12.80
CA PRO A 283 5.27 9.50 -13.04
C PRO A 283 5.39 9.84 -14.53
N ASN A 284 5.45 11.13 -14.88
CA ASN A 284 5.46 11.58 -16.27
C ASN A 284 6.63 10.99 -17.08
N SER A 285 7.78 10.81 -16.44
CA SER A 285 8.96 10.15 -17.02
C SER A 285 8.74 8.68 -17.42
N LEU A 286 7.68 8.04 -16.92
CA LEU A 286 7.34 6.64 -17.20
C LEU A 286 6.22 6.46 -18.23
N ILE A 287 5.50 7.52 -18.63
CA ILE A 287 4.28 7.43 -19.46
C ILE A 287 4.52 6.91 -20.89
N GLY A 288 5.77 6.96 -21.38
CA GLY A 288 6.13 6.43 -22.70
C GLY A 288 6.76 5.03 -22.68
N TYR A 289 7.04 4.48 -21.50
CA TYR A 289 7.65 3.16 -21.38
C TYR A 289 6.56 2.11 -21.57
N ARG A 290 6.58 1.44 -22.73
CA ARG A 290 5.76 0.24 -22.92
C ARG A 290 6.26 -0.84 -21.97
N ILE A 291 5.32 -1.42 -21.24
CA ILE A 291 5.47 -2.66 -20.48
C ILE A 291 5.74 -3.78 -21.49
#